data_AF-A0A8J2P6I8-F1
#
_entry.id   AF-A0A8J2P6I8-F1
#
_cell.length_a   1.000
_cell.length_b   1.000
_cell.length_c   1.000
_cell.angle_alpha   90.00
_cell.angle_beta   90.00
_cell.angle_gamma   90.00
#
_symmetry.space_group_name_H-M   'P 1'
#
loop_
_entity.id
_entity.type
_entity.pdbx_description
1 polymer ?
#
loop_
_entity_poly.entity_id
_entity_poly.type
_entity_poly.pdbx_seq_one_letter_code
_entity_poly.pdbx_strand_id
1 'polypeptide(L)'
;PLRYSSEESWDVPHFCIGEKCGVVSVLLAIFTSLGVFVIVRPPILTGGADFDTDTLIGASLAFMSMLCNSTVIILMRKIRQVHWALMLLTFGSWGVAESLVVALGFGVLQLPQGTWDSFLTLVVLPVLVFCGQISIILAVKFENAGPVSLIRTCDVIFSFIWQFIFLSVLPDVYSLVGAIIVVCGVVITAFRKWLSTLPEDNHMRGMFRILLV
;
A
#
# COMPACT_ATOMS: atom_id res chain seq x y z
N PRO A 1 -27.98 -17.63 -22.43
CA PRO A 1 -27.12 -17.93 -23.60
C PRO A 1 -26.50 -16.64 -24.16
N LEU A 2 -25.30 -16.36 -23.61
CA LEU A 2 -24.16 -15.63 -24.15
C LEU A 2 -24.36 -14.92 -25.50
N ARG A 3 -24.31 -13.58 -25.50
CA ARG A 3 -23.95 -12.79 -26.67
C ARG A 3 -22.60 -12.12 -26.40
N TYR A 4 -21.57 -12.94 -26.53
CA TYR A 4 -20.21 -12.52 -26.82
C TYR A 4 -20.25 -12.06 -28.28
N SER A 5 -20.14 -10.77 -28.55
CA SER A 5 -19.93 -10.25 -29.90
C SER A 5 -19.19 -8.94 -29.85
N SER A 6 -18.04 -8.98 -30.52
CA SER A 6 -17.41 -7.87 -31.25
C SER A 6 -16.96 -6.68 -30.43
N GLU A 7 -15.71 -6.71 -29.97
CA GLU A 7 -14.66 -5.72 -30.29
C GLU A 7 -13.35 -6.12 -29.60
N GLU A 8 -12.68 -7.15 -30.13
CA GLU A 8 -11.24 -7.37 -29.92
C GLU A 8 -10.48 -6.68 -31.05
N SER A 9 -10.34 -5.36 -30.97
CA SER A 9 -9.25 -4.64 -31.61
C SER A 9 -8.25 -4.27 -30.53
N TRP A 10 -7.13 -5.01 -30.53
CA TRP A 10 -6.00 -4.87 -29.63
C TRP A 10 -5.21 -3.58 -29.90
N ASP A 11 -5.86 -2.44 -29.71
CA ASP A 11 -5.14 -1.19 -29.42
C ASP A 11 -4.64 -1.30 -27.99
N VAL A 12 -3.35 -1.58 -27.87
CA VAL A 12 -2.51 -1.41 -26.68
C VAL A 12 -3.18 -0.46 -25.69
N PRO A 13 -3.71 -0.98 -24.57
CA PRO A 13 -4.70 -0.27 -23.79
C PRO A 13 -4.08 1.03 -23.31
N HIS A 14 -4.73 2.17 -23.60
CA HIS A 14 -4.64 3.44 -22.89
C HIS A 14 -3.86 3.27 -21.57
N PHE A 15 -2.53 3.45 -21.66
CA PHE A 15 -1.59 2.93 -20.68
C PHE A 15 -1.85 3.62 -19.34
N CYS A 16 -2.54 2.90 -18.45
CA CYS A 16 -2.88 3.28 -17.09
C CYS A 16 -3.63 4.62 -16.98
N ILE A 17 -4.98 4.55 -16.98
CA ILE A 17 -5.94 5.56 -16.47
C ILE A 17 -5.40 6.99 -16.62
N GLY A 18 -5.85 7.73 -17.65
CA GLY A 18 -5.45 9.10 -17.97
C GLY A 18 -5.75 10.18 -16.92
N GLU A 19 -5.63 9.86 -15.63
CA GLU A 19 -5.43 10.82 -14.55
C GLU A 19 -4.09 11.50 -14.78
N LYS A 20 -4.12 12.83 -14.90
CA LYS A 20 -2.91 13.66 -14.93
C LYS A 20 -2.15 13.41 -13.64
N CYS A 21 -1.10 12.59 -13.68
CA CYS A 21 -0.16 12.48 -12.58
C CYS A 21 0.54 13.83 -12.47
N GLY A 22 0.00 14.72 -11.62
CA GLY A 22 0.53 16.07 -11.46
C GLY A 22 1.99 16.02 -11.03
N VAL A 23 2.78 16.99 -11.46
CA VAL A 23 4.25 16.99 -11.27
C VAL A 23 4.60 16.88 -9.78
N VAL A 24 3.78 17.49 -8.91
CA VAL A 24 3.93 17.42 -7.46
C VAL A 24 3.74 15.99 -6.93
N SER A 25 2.95 15.13 -7.58
CA SER A 25 2.79 13.70 -7.16
C SER A 25 4.10 12.97 -7.32
N VAL A 26 4.76 13.20 -8.45
CA VAL A 26 6.01 12.55 -8.81
C VAL A 26 7.13 13.03 -7.90
N LEU A 27 7.22 14.34 -7.64
CA LEU A 27 8.18 14.90 -6.70
C LEU A 27 7.99 14.36 -5.28
N LEU A 28 6.74 14.25 -4.81
CA LEU A 28 6.44 13.67 -3.50
C LEU A 28 6.78 12.17 -3.44
N ALA A 29 6.53 11.42 -4.51
CA ALA A 29 6.92 10.01 -4.60
C ALA A 29 8.44 9.84 -4.56
N ILE A 30 9.19 10.70 -5.25
CA ILE A 30 10.66 10.73 -5.18
C ILE A 30 11.10 11.07 -3.75
N PHE A 31 10.52 12.10 -3.14
CA PHE A 31 10.86 12.52 -1.78
C PHE A 31 10.60 11.43 -0.74
N THR A 32 9.45 10.74 -0.80
CA THR A 32 9.17 9.61 0.10
C THR A 32 10.09 8.42 -0.18
N SER A 33 10.41 8.14 -1.44
CA SER A 33 11.37 7.08 -1.80
C SER A 33 12.77 7.35 -1.26
N LEU A 34 13.22 8.62 -1.25
CA LEU A 34 14.47 9.03 -0.61
C LEU A 34 14.42 8.82 0.90
N GLY A 35 13.30 9.10 1.55
CA GLY A 35 13.10 8.79 2.97
C GLY A 35 13.26 7.31 3.26
N VAL A 36 12.67 6.43 2.44
CA VAL A 36 12.85 4.98 2.55
C VAL A 36 14.29 4.57 2.30
N PHE A 37 14.97 5.17 1.32
CA PHE A 37 16.39 4.91 1.05
C PHE A 37 17.27 5.24 2.26
N VAL A 38 16.98 6.33 2.99
CA VAL A 38 17.68 6.68 4.24
C VAL A 38 17.42 5.63 5.34
N ILE A 39 16.19 5.10 5.43
CA ILE A 39 15.85 4.04 6.40
C ILE A 39 16.62 2.75 6.11
N VAL A 40 16.81 2.39 4.84
CA VAL A 40 17.52 1.17 4.42
C VAL A 40 19.04 1.23 4.72
N ARG A 41 19.58 2.41 5.07
CA ARG A 41 21.00 2.61 5.42
C ARG A 41 21.97 1.98 4.41
N PRO A 42 21.97 2.46 3.15
CA PRO A 42 22.86 1.96 2.13
C PRO A 42 24.33 2.18 2.54
N PRO A 43 25.23 1.27 2.15
CA PRO A 43 26.64 1.26 2.59
C PRO A 43 27.42 2.51 2.20
N ILE A 44 26.90 3.29 1.24
CA ILE A 44 27.42 4.59 0.79
C ILE A 44 27.32 5.67 1.89
N LEU A 45 26.30 5.60 2.76
CA LEU A 45 26.08 6.56 3.85
C LEU A 45 26.81 6.16 5.14
N THR A 46 27.05 4.87 5.35
CA THR A 46 27.55 4.33 6.63
C THR A 46 29.01 3.87 6.57
N GLY A 47 29.68 3.96 5.42
CA GLY A 47 31.13 3.72 5.31
C GLY A 47 31.54 2.25 5.45
N GLY A 48 30.70 1.32 5.00
CA GLY A 48 31.10 -0.08 4.76
C GLY A 48 31.23 -1.03 5.96
N ALA A 49 30.89 -0.62 7.20
CA ALA A 49 31.16 -1.45 8.38
C ALA A 49 30.02 -2.42 8.80
N ASP A 50 28.78 -2.26 8.32
CA ASP A 50 27.64 -3.09 8.78
C ASP A 50 26.55 -3.16 7.70
N PHE A 51 26.86 -3.72 6.52
CA PHE A 51 25.81 -3.99 5.53
C PHE A 51 25.18 -5.35 5.79
N ASP A 52 24.00 -5.33 6.41
CA ASP A 52 23.19 -6.51 6.60
C ASP A 52 22.51 -6.93 5.28
N THR A 53 22.92 -8.08 4.74
CA THR A 53 22.37 -8.61 3.49
C THR A 53 20.88 -8.91 3.63
N ASP A 54 20.41 -9.23 4.84
CA ASP A 54 19.00 -9.49 5.12
C ASP A 54 18.15 -8.22 4.98
N THR A 55 18.68 -7.07 5.39
CA THR A 55 18.05 -5.76 5.17
C THR A 55 17.90 -5.44 3.67
N LEU A 56 18.88 -5.78 2.83
CA LEU A 56 18.79 -5.59 1.38
C LEU A 56 17.74 -6.51 0.75
N ILE A 57 17.74 -7.78 1.13
CA ILE A 57 16.76 -8.77 0.66
C ILE A 57 15.36 -8.30 1.06
N GLY A 58 15.16 -7.91 2.32
CA GLY A 58 13.89 -7.38 2.83
C GLY A 58 13.43 -6.12 2.07
N ALA A 59 14.32 -5.17 1.81
CA ALA A 59 14.01 -3.96 1.03
C ALA A 59 13.61 -4.29 -0.42
N SER A 60 14.32 -5.24 -1.06
CA SER A 60 14.00 -5.67 -2.43
C SER A 60 12.65 -6.40 -2.51
N LEU A 61 12.35 -7.27 -1.53
CA LEU A 61 11.06 -7.96 -1.42
C LEU A 61 9.92 -6.97 -1.17
N ALA A 62 10.12 -5.97 -0.31
CA ALA A 62 9.15 -4.93 -0.05
C ALA A 62 8.85 -4.10 -1.31
N PHE A 63 9.88 -3.76 -2.10
CA PHE A 63 9.70 -3.05 -3.37
C PHE A 63 8.90 -3.89 -4.38
N MET A 64 9.22 -5.18 -4.51
CA MET A 64 8.46 -6.10 -5.35
C MET A 64 7.00 -6.24 -4.91
N SER A 65 6.76 -6.37 -3.59
CA SER A 65 5.42 -6.39 -3.01
C SER A 65 4.63 -5.12 -3.34
N MET A 66 5.27 -3.95 -3.25
CA MET A 66 4.65 -2.66 -3.59
C MET A 66 4.21 -2.60 -5.06
N LEU A 67 5.03 -3.10 -5.99
CA LEU A 67 4.68 -3.18 -7.41
C LEU A 67 3.46 -4.09 -7.63
N CYS A 68 3.48 -5.30 -7.07
CA CYS A 68 2.35 -6.23 -7.14
C CYS A 68 1.07 -5.61 -6.55
N ASN A 69 1.17 -5.01 -5.36
CA ASN A 69 0.04 -4.38 -4.68
C ASN A 69 -0.53 -3.20 -5.48
N SER A 70 0.32 -2.39 -6.12
CA SER A 70 -0.11 -1.31 -7.02
C SER A 70 -0.92 -1.87 -8.20
N THR A 71 -0.42 -2.91 -8.86
CA THR A 71 -1.12 -3.58 -9.96
C THR A 71 -2.46 -4.16 -9.51
N VAL A 72 -2.53 -4.81 -8.35
CA VAL A 72 -3.78 -5.34 -7.78
C VAL A 72 -4.80 -4.24 -7.57
N ILE A 73 -4.42 -3.09 -7.02
CA ILE A 73 -5.35 -1.97 -6.80
C ILE A 73 -5.89 -1.43 -8.13
N ILE A 74 -5.06 -1.33 -9.17
CA ILE A 74 -5.48 -0.90 -10.51
C ILE A 74 -6.45 -1.92 -11.12
N LEU A 75 -6.14 -3.22 -11.03
CA LEU A 75 -7.01 -4.30 -11.50
C LEU A 75 -8.35 -4.31 -10.77
N MET A 76 -8.34 -4.18 -9.44
CA MET A 76 -9.55 -4.08 -8.63
C MET A 76 -10.44 -2.91 -9.07
N ARG A 77 -9.83 -1.77 -9.44
CA ARG A 77 -10.58 -0.61 -9.96
C ARG A 77 -11.17 -0.88 -11.34
N LYS A 78 -10.43 -1.55 -12.22
CA LYS A 78 -10.91 -1.90 -13.57
C LYS A 78 -12.09 -2.89 -13.52
N ILE A 79 -12.13 -3.75 -12.50
CA ILE A 79 -13.11 -4.85 -12.37
C ILE A 79 -14.26 -4.47 -11.40
N ARG A 80 -14.52 -3.16 -11.16
CA ARG A 80 -15.55 -2.68 -10.21
C ARG A 80 -16.96 -3.21 -10.48
N GLN A 81 -17.27 -3.56 -11.74
CA GLN A 81 -18.56 -4.08 -12.21
C GLN A 81 -18.88 -5.51 -11.73
N VAL A 82 -17.88 -6.26 -11.29
CA VAL A 82 -18.05 -7.65 -10.81
C VAL A 82 -18.49 -7.65 -9.35
N HIS A 83 -19.32 -8.61 -8.93
CA HIS A 83 -19.76 -8.72 -7.53
C HIS A 83 -18.57 -8.78 -6.56
N TRP A 84 -18.64 -8.04 -5.44
CA TRP A 84 -17.53 -7.91 -4.49
C TRP A 84 -17.04 -9.26 -3.96
N ALA A 85 -17.97 -10.19 -3.73
CA ALA A 85 -17.67 -11.54 -3.28
C ALA A 85 -16.80 -12.33 -4.29
N LEU A 86 -16.99 -12.13 -5.60
CA LEU A 86 -16.19 -12.85 -6.61
C LEU A 86 -14.76 -12.32 -6.68
N MET A 87 -14.58 -11.00 -6.52
CA MET A 87 -13.23 -10.43 -6.40
C MET A 87 -12.53 -10.98 -5.15
N LEU A 88 -13.21 -11.00 -4.01
CA LEU A 88 -12.63 -11.50 -2.76
C LEU A 88 -12.29 -13.00 -2.85
N LEU A 89 -13.16 -13.81 -3.44
CA LEU A 89 -12.93 -15.25 -3.60
C LEU A 89 -11.75 -15.55 -4.52
N THR A 90 -11.64 -14.84 -5.65
CA THR A 90 -10.54 -15.05 -6.60
C THR A 90 -9.19 -14.63 -6.02
N PHE A 91 -9.08 -13.43 -5.45
CA PHE A 91 -7.85 -12.99 -4.77
C PHE A 91 -7.52 -13.87 -3.56
N GLY A 92 -8.52 -14.25 -2.76
CA GLY A 92 -8.34 -15.15 -1.63
C GLY A 92 -7.84 -16.52 -2.04
N SER A 93 -8.41 -17.11 -3.10
CA SER A 93 -7.97 -18.41 -3.64
C SER A 93 -6.52 -18.36 -4.14
N TRP A 94 -6.13 -17.27 -4.80
CA TRP A 94 -4.76 -17.06 -5.24
C TRP A 94 -3.80 -16.90 -4.06
N GLY A 95 -4.17 -16.08 -3.07
CA GLY A 95 -3.35 -15.87 -1.87
C GLY A 95 -3.15 -17.15 -1.05
N VAL A 96 -4.17 -18.00 -0.94
CA VAL A 96 -4.05 -19.32 -0.29
C VAL A 96 -3.12 -20.24 -1.08
N ALA A 97 -3.26 -20.29 -2.42
CA ALA A 97 -2.40 -21.11 -3.26
C ALA A 97 -0.93 -20.67 -3.19
N GLU A 98 -0.65 -19.37 -3.32
CA GLU A 98 0.68 -18.80 -3.21
C GLU A 98 1.29 -19.06 -1.82
N SER A 99 0.54 -18.78 -0.76
CA SER A 99 1.00 -19.01 0.62
C SER A 99 1.33 -20.48 0.87
N LEU A 100 0.54 -21.41 0.34
CA LEU A 100 0.79 -22.85 0.46
C LEU A 100 2.07 -23.27 -0.27
N VAL A 101 2.27 -22.78 -1.50
CA VAL A 101 3.50 -23.08 -2.28
C VAL A 101 4.74 -22.58 -1.54
N VAL A 102 4.70 -21.35 -1.02
CA VAL A 102 5.80 -20.78 -0.24
C VAL A 102 6.04 -21.56 1.05
N ALA A 103 4.99 -21.89 1.79
CA ALA A 103 5.11 -22.67 3.04
C ALA A 103 5.70 -24.06 2.82
N LEU A 104 5.32 -24.74 1.72
CA LEU A 104 5.90 -26.03 1.31
C LEU A 104 7.37 -25.88 0.91
N GLY A 105 7.72 -24.81 0.18
CA GLY A 105 9.10 -24.55 -0.25
C GLY A 105 10.07 -24.33 0.92
N PHE A 106 9.63 -23.66 1.98
CA PHE A 106 10.43 -23.46 3.20
C PHE A 106 10.33 -24.62 4.20
N GLY A 107 9.39 -25.55 4.04
CA GLY A 107 9.19 -26.66 4.97
C GLY A 107 8.70 -26.23 6.37
N VAL A 108 8.15 -25.03 6.50
CA VAL A 108 7.78 -24.39 7.77
C VAL A 108 6.29 -24.52 8.12
N LEU A 109 5.62 -25.57 7.62
CA LEU A 109 4.25 -25.89 8.02
C LEU A 109 4.22 -26.40 9.46
N GLN A 110 4.33 -25.48 10.41
CA GLN A 110 4.26 -25.74 11.83
C GLN A 110 2.95 -25.19 12.38
N LEU A 111 2.21 -26.04 13.10
CA LEU A 111 1.06 -25.59 13.89
C LEU A 111 1.58 -24.86 15.13
N PRO A 112 0.98 -23.71 15.51
CA PRO A 112 1.37 -23.01 16.73
C PRO A 112 1.26 -23.94 17.94
N GLN A 113 2.26 -23.92 18.83
CA GLN A 113 2.26 -24.75 20.03
C GLN A 113 1.61 -23.96 21.19
N GLY A 114 0.35 -24.28 21.50
CA GLY A 114 -0.41 -23.68 22.60
C GLY A 114 -1.87 -23.46 22.23
N THR A 115 -2.82 -23.82 23.12
CA THR A 115 -4.26 -23.77 22.80
C THR A 115 -4.78 -22.34 22.60
N TRP A 116 -4.31 -21.39 23.40
CA TRP A 116 -4.73 -19.99 23.32
C TRP A 116 -4.07 -19.24 22.15
N ASP A 117 -2.76 -19.37 21.99
CA ASP A 117 -2.03 -18.71 20.91
C ASP A 117 -2.43 -19.26 19.53
N SER A 118 -2.71 -20.58 19.45
CA SER A 118 -3.29 -21.18 18.23
C SER A 118 -4.67 -20.62 17.92
N PHE A 119 -5.52 -20.41 18.93
CA PHE A 119 -6.85 -19.85 18.71
C PHE A 119 -6.79 -18.41 18.19
N LEU A 120 -5.94 -17.58 18.82
CA LEU A 120 -5.74 -16.20 18.38
C LEU A 120 -5.18 -16.11 16.96
N THR A 121 -4.16 -16.92 16.65
CA THR A 121 -3.47 -16.86 15.35
C THR A 121 -4.24 -17.52 14.21
N LEU A 122 -4.94 -18.64 14.45
CA LEU A 122 -5.65 -19.37 13.40
C LEU A 122 -7.10 -18.89 13.18
N VAL A 123 -7.73 -18.31 14.21
CA VAL A 123 -9.15 -17.92 14.14
C VAL A 123 -9.32 -16.42 14.20
N VAL A 124 -8.82 -15.78 15.27
CA VAL A 124 -9.11 -14.36 15.52
C VAL A 124 -8.43 -13.46 14.49
N LEU A 125 -7.12 -13.66 14.24
CA LEU A 125 -6.37 -12.85 13.29
C LEU A 125 -6.92 -12.95 11.85
N PRO A 126 -7.15 -14.13 11.26
CA PRO A 126 -7.64 -14.22 9.88
C PRO A 126 -9.04 -13.64 9.73
N VAL A 127 -9.93 -13.82 10.72
CA VAL A 127 -11.26 -13.22 10.71
C VAL A 127 -11.18 -11.70 10.73
N LEU A 128 -10.33 -11.12 11.59
CA LEU A 128 -10.15 -9.68 11.67
C LEU A 128 -9.55 -9.11 10.37
N VAL A 129 -8.54 -9.77 9.81
CA VAL A 129 -7.94 -9.41 8.53
C VAL A 129 -8.97 -9.47 7.40
N PHE A 130 -9.77 -10.53 7.36
CA PHE A 130 -10.82 -10.71 6.35
C PHE A 130 -11.90 -9.61 6.44
N CYS A 131 -12.35 -9.28 7.65
CA CYS A 131 -13.26 -8.15 7.89
C CYS A 131 -12.66 -6.82 7.42
N GLY A 132 -11.37 -6.59 7.68
CA GLY A 132 -10.65 -5.41 7.20
C GLY A 132 -10.59 -5.34 5.67
N GLN A 133 -10.26 -6.46 5.02
CA GLN A 133 -10.21 -6.56 3.56
C GLN A 133 -11.58 -6.30 2.91
N ILE A 134 -12.65 -6.89 3.46
CA ILE A 134 -14.02 -6.62 3.01
C ILE A 134 -14.36 -5.13 3.12
N SER A 135 -14.05 -4.52 4.27
CA SER A 135 -14.33 -3.10 4.53
C SER A 135 -13.64 -2.19 3.51
N ILE A 136 -12.37 -2.47 3.16
CA ILE A 136 -11.63 -1.72 2.14
C ILE A 136 -12.26 -1.89 0.76
N ILE A 137 -12.61 -3.12 0.37
CA ILE A 137 -13.22 -3.39 -0.94
C ILE A 137 -14.58 -2.69 -1.07
N LEU A 138 -15.39 -2.72 0.00
CA LEU A 138 -16.67 -2.04 0.05
C LEU A 138 -16.49 -0.52 0.01
N ALA A 139 -15.53 0.04 0.76
CA ALA A 139 -15.24 1.47 0.74
C ALA A 139 -14.87 1.94 -0.68
N VAL A 140 -13.98 1.23 -1.37
CA VAL A 140 -13.62 1.53 -2.76
C VAL A 140 -14.82 1.44 -3.71
N LYS A 141 -15.77 0.54 -3.44
CA LYS A 141 -16.96 0.31 -4.28
C LYS A 141 -18.12 1.28 -4.07
N PHE A 142 -18.33 1.74 -2.85
CA PHE A 142 -19.48 2.60 -2.51
C PHE A 142 -19.11 4.07 -2.38
N GLU A 143 -17.88 4.37 -1.96
CA GLU A 143 -17.42 5.74 -1.75
C GLU A 143 -16.68 6.28 -2.99
N ASN A 144 -16.57 7.60 -3.05
CA ASN A 144 -15.78 8.28 -4.07
C ASN A 144 -14.29 7.94 -3.92
N ALA A 145 -13.55 7.92 -5.03
CA ALA A 145 -12.13 7.56 -5.03
C ALA A 145 -11.27 8.54 -4.19
N GLY A 146 -11.68 9.80 -4.08
CA GLY A 146 -11.00 10.82 -3.27
C GLY A 146 -10.89 10.43 -1.79
N PRO A 147 -12.02 10.36 -1.05
CA PRO A 147 -12.04 9.99 0.38
C PRO A 147 -11.33 8.68 0.71
N VAL A 148 -11.56 7.63 -0.09
CA VAL A 148 -10.92 6.32 0.16
C VAL A 148 -9.40 6.40 0.03
N SER A 149 -8.92 7.16 -0.96
CA SER A 149 -7.49 7.33 -1.18
C SER A 149 -6.82 8.21 -0.12
N LEU A 150 -7.58 9.02 0.62
CA LEU A 150 -7.13 9.82 1.76
C LEU A 150 -6.98 8.97 3.00
N ILE A 151 -8.00 8.19 3.34
CA ILE A 151 -7.95 7.25 4.48
C ILE A 151 -6.77 6.30 4.31
N ARG A 152 -6.57 5.78 3.09
CA ARG A 152 -5.45 4.90 2.77
C ARG A 152 -4.07 5.54 2.97
N THR A 153 -3.93 6.85 2.76
CA THR A 153 -2.67 7.56 3.07
C THR A 153 -2.48 7.76 4.56
N CYS A 154 -3.56 7.92 5.33
CA CYS A 154 -3.50 8.06 6.78
C CYS A 154 -3.08 6.76 7.49
N ASP A 155 -3.43 5.58 6.93
CA ASP A 155 -3.01 4.27 7.47
C ASP A 155 -1.50 4.20 7.77
N VAL A 156 -0.67 4.78 6.89
CA VAL A 156 0.79 4.81 7.04
C VAL A 156 1.20 5.58 8.30
N ILE A 157 0.58 6.73 8.55
CA ILE A 157 0.85 7.57 9.73
C ILE A 157 0.48 6.81 11.00
N PHE A 158 -0.70 6.18 11.03
CA PHE A 158 -1.12 5.36 12.16
C PHE A 158 -0.19 4.17 12.40
N SER A 159 0.29 3.51 11.34
CA SER A 159 1.26 2.42 11.45
C SER A 159 2.55 2.88 12.12
N PHE A 160 3.08 4.06 11.77
CA PHE A 160 4.28 4.60 12.40
C PHE A 160 4.07 4.95 13.87
N ILE A 161 2.92 5.56 14.21
CA ILE A 161 2.56 5.87 15.60
C ILE A 161 2.46 4.57 16.42
N TRP A 162 1.78 3.55 15.89
CA TRP A 162 1.64 2.27 16.55
C TRP A 162 2.98 1.56 16.72
N GLN A 163 3.84 1.60 15.69
CA GLN A 163 5.19 1.05 15.76
C GLN A 163 6.01 1.71 16.88
N PHE A 164 5.94 3.03 17.05
CA PHE A 164 6.62 3.71 18.16
C PHE A 164 6.07 3.31 19.53
N ILE A 165 4.74 3.27 19.68
CA ILE A 165 4.07 2.94 20.96
C ILE A 165 4.33 1.48 21.38
N PHE A 166 4.16 0.52 20.47
CA PHE A 166 4.20 -0.91 20.79
C PHE A 166 5.58 -1.52 20.73
N LEU A 167 6.39 -1.16 19.74
CA LEU A 167 7.69 -1.81 19.55
C LEU A 167 8.78 -1.19 20.44
N SER A 168 8.60 0.05 20.94
CA SER A 168 9.52 0.74 21.86
C SER A 168 11.02 0.67 21.46
N VAL A 169 11.31 0.37 20.19
CA VAL A 169 12.67 0.30 19.67
C VAL A 169 13.14 1.73 19.49
N LEU A 170 14.17 2.14 20.25
CA LEU A 170 14.86 3.42 20.08
C LEU A 170 15.37 3.50 18.63
N PRO A 171 14.75 4.33 17.77
CA PRO A 171 15.25 4.50 16.42
C PRO A 171 16.55 5.29 16.53
N ASP A 172 17.63 4.71 16.01
CA ASP A 172 18.86 5.45 15.80
C ASP A 172 18.63 6.64 14.84
N VAL A 173 19.47 7.67 14.92
CA VAL A 173 19.23 9.02 14.36
C VAL A 173 18.87 8.98 12.88
N TYR A 174 19.52 8.09 12.10
CA TYR A 174 19.22 7.92 10.68
C TYR A 174 17.82 7.36 10.40
N SER A 175 17.38 6.38 11.20
CA SER A 175 16.03 5.81 11.08
C SER A 175 14.97 6.83 11.50
N LEU A 176 15.27 7.67 12.50
CA LEU A 176 14.37 8.73 12.94
C LEU A 176 14.22 9.80 11.84
N VAL A 177 15.33 10.25 11.26
CA VAL A 177 15.31 11.23 10.16
C VAL A 177 14.57 10.68 8.94
N GLY A 178 14.86 9.43 8.54
CA GLY A 178 14.16 8.77 7.43
C GLY A 178 12.65 8.65 7.68
N ALA A 179 12.23 8.26 8.89
CA ALA A 179 10.83 8.18 9.27
C ALA A 179 10.13 9.55 9.21
N ILE A 180 10.77 10.63 9.70
CA ILE A 180 10.22 11.99 9.62
C ILE A 180 10.02 12.40 8.15
N ILE A 181 11.00 12.15 7.28
CA ILE A 181 10.90 12.45 5.84
C ILE A 181 9.70 11.73 5.21
N VAL A 182 9.54 10.42 5.49
CA VAL A 182 8.42 9.63 4.97
C VAL A 182 7.08 10.17 5.49
N VAL A 183 6.95 10.40 6.79
CA VAL A 183 5.71 10.92 7.39
C VAL A 183 5.37 12.30 6.82
N CYS A 184 6.35 13.20 6.72
CA CYS A 184 6.14 14.52 6.10
C CYS A 184 5.66 14.40 4.66
N GLY A 185 6.28 13.54 3.83
CA GLY A 185 5.86 13.33 2.45
C GLY A 185 4.43 12.76 2.33
N VAL A 186 4.06 11.84 3.23
CA VAL A 186 2.70 11.28 3.29
C VAL A 186 1.68 12.33 3.73
N VAL A 187 1.99 13.15 4.73
CA VAL A 187 1.12 14.24 5.19
C VAL A 187 0.88 15.25 4.07
N ILE A 188 1.92 15.65 3.34
CA ILE A 188 1.78 16.57 2.20
C ILE A 188 0.93 15.92 1.10
N THR A 189 1.10 14.62 0.84
CA THR A 189 0.30 13.87 -0.13
C THR A 189 -1.17 13.80 0.27
N ALA A 190 -1.45 13.52 1.54
CA ALA A 190 -2.81 13.49 2.09
C ALA A 190 -3.45 14.88 2.01
N PHE A 191 -2.72 15.92 2.41
CA PHE A 191 -3.19 17.30 2.33
C PHE A 191 -3.52 17.72 0.89
N ARG A 192 -2.67 17.36 -0.08
CA ARG A 192 -2.91 17.64 -1.49
C ARG A 192 -4.14 16.92 -2.05
N LYS A 193 -4.30 15.63 -1.73
CA LYS A 193 -5.50 14.86 -2.13
C LYS A 193 -6.78 15.41 -1.49
N TRP A 194 -6.65 15.94 -0.28
CA TRP A 194 -7.77 16.57 0.41
C TRP A 194 -8.15 17.85 -0.32
N LEU A 195 -7.15 18.68 -0.64
CA LEU A 195 -7.33 19.91 -1.43
C LEU A 195 -7.94 19.65 -2.82
N SER A 196 -7.58 18.55 -3.49
CA SER A 196 -8.19 18.18 -4.78
C SER A 196 -9.64 17.72 -4.67
N THR A 197 -10.07 17.32 -3.47
CA THR A 197 -11.47 16.91 -3.19
C THR A 197 -12.35 18.11 -2.82
N LEU A 198 -11.76 19.28 -2.50
CA LEU A 198 -12.50 20.50 -2.16
C LEU A 198 -13.10 21.20 -3.40
N PRO A 199 -14.33 21.76 -3.29
CA PRO A 199 -14.98 22.50 -4.37
C PRO A 199 -14.17 23.75 -4.80
N GLU A 200 -14.34 24.16 -6.06
CA GLU A 200 -13.51 25.19 -6.73
C GLU A 200 -13.58 26.59 -6.12
N ASP A 201 -14.62 26.86 -5.32
CA ASP A 201 -14.92 28.18 -4.74
C ASP A 201 -14.21 28.44 -3.38
N ASN A 202 -13.46 27.47 -2.86
CA ASN A 202 -12.75 27.64 -1.59
C ASN A 202 -11.43 28.41 -1.74
N HIS A 203 -11.30 29.50 -0.99
CA HIS A 203 -10.10 30.37 -0.94
C HIS A 203 -8.78 29.59 -0.70
N MET A 204 -8.85 28.49 0.05
CA MET A 204 -7.73 27.59 0.32
C MET A 204 -7.17 26.90 -0.94
N ARG A 205 -8.01 26.60 -1.94
CA ARG A 205 -7.60 25.98 -3.22
C ARG A 205 -6.82 26.97 -4.09
N GLY A 206 -7.18 28.25 -4.05
CA GLY A 206 -6.47 29.33 -4.74
C GLY A 206 -5.10 29.62 -4.11
N MET A 207 -5.03 29.63 -2.77
CA MET A 207 -3.78 29.88 -2.04
C MET A 207 -2.74 28.78 -2.23
N PHE A 208 -3.16 27.51 -2.27
CA PHE A 208 -2.27 26.36 -2.44
C PHE A 208 -2.25 25.81 -3.88
N ARG A 209 -2.51 26.65 -4.89
CA ARG A 209 -2.54 26.24 -6.31
C ARG A 209 -1.25 25.58 -6.77
N ILE A 210 -0.10 26.00 -6.24
CA ILE A 210 1.23 25.42 -6.51
C ILE A 210 1.29 23.93 -6.14
N LEU A 211 0.57 23.52 -5.09
CA LEU A 211 0.50 22.13 -4.65
C LEU A 211 -0.42 21.27 -5.55
N LEU A 212 -1.28 21.86 -6.37
CA LEU A 212 -2.21 21.15 -7.26
C LEU A 212 -1.70 20.93 -8.69
N VAL A 213 -0.54 21.51 -9.04
CA VAL A 213 0.18 21.28 -10.31
C VAL A 213 0.78 19.88 -10.37
#